data_AF-A0A016WP15-F1
#
_entry.id   AF-A0A016WP15-F1
#
_cell.length_a   1.000
_cell.length_b   1.000
_cell.length_c   1.000
_cell.angle_alpha   90.00
_cell.angle_beta   90.00
_cell.angle_gamma   90.00
#
_symmetry.space_group_name_H-M   'P 1'
#
loop_
_entity.id
_entity.type
_entity.pdbx_description
1 polymer ?
#
loop_
_entity_poly.entity_id
_entity_poly.type
_entity_poly.pdbx_seq_one_letter_code
_entity_poly.pdbx_strand_id
1 'polypeptide(L)'
;MIQHIVYCSVLLLFLVFSLAYCGHLGTITEKENKKLNEICDPEVKKIKKRMLNGQRFDSEQMKYAVMLEIQTTLPSRCAGVIISPRHILTAAHCFITNHECRRGRAGKGMLSSPKTMPVWVHYGGSCVNVAKNGKCPEQKLAKKTKALHIGVPNRYFASKCRSGDIAIVETSERLDKHAKLIEYACIPSKTTKMQKVLTSAGYGYDPNNMSAHEKFLERVWFQKERFCDPTVKAGKDAFCILEKNQFACKGDSGSGVMQPANGQRDYVMGVLSRGLNCDDVRVALMREQNVDREFRGSVMTSSRKYVEFICMHTGICEKHLDRKKLKKERMLPVY
;
A
#
# COMPACT_ATOMS: atom_id res chain seq x y z
N MET A 1 -66.84 -27.02 -3.49
CA MET A 1 -66.08 -25.86 -4.02
C MET A 1 -64.60 -26.11 -3.75
N ILE A 2 -63.89 -26.61 -4.77
CA ILE A 2 -62.50 -26.29 -5.20
C ILE A 2 -61.41 -26.33 -4.09
N GLN A 3 -60.52 -27.31 -3.95
CA GLN A 3 -59.44 -27.85 -4.83
C GLN A 3 -58.12 -27.03 -4.82
N HIS A 4 -57.00 -27.76 -4.70
CA HIS A 4 -55.57 -27.44 -4.91
C HIS A 4 -54.71 -27.05 -3.66
N ILE A 5 -53.75 -27.87 -3.19
CA ILE A 5 -52.50 -28.42 -3.78
C ILE A 5 -51.31 -27.44 -3.64
N VAL A 6 -50.33 -27.87 -2.82
CA VAL A 6 -48.85 -27.68 -2.92
C VAL A 6 -48.37 -26.21 -2.82
N TYR A 7 -47.52 -25.80 -1.87
CA TYR A 7 -46.05 -25.91 -1.95
C TYR A 7 -45.40 -25.85 -0.56
N CYS A 8 -45.11 -27.03 -0.01
CA CYS A 8 -44.00 -27.23 0.91
C CYS A 8 -42.74 -27.42 0.04
N SER A 9 -41.90 -26.40 -0.16
CA SER A 9 -40.49 -26.55 -0.64
C SER A 9 -39.70 -25.28 -1.03
N VAL A 10 -40.26 -24.06 -1.08
CA VAL A 10 -39.50 -22.91 -1.65
C VAL A 10 -38.95 -21.91 -0.61
N LEU A 11 -39.45 -21.89 0.63
CA LEU A 11 -39.04 -20.86 1.59
C LEU A 11 -37.71 -21.13 2.31
N LEU A 12 -37.17 -22.35 2.26
CA LEU A 12 -35.90 -22.69 2.93
C LEU A 12 -34.66 -22.40 2.06
N LEU A 13 -34.82 -22.15 0.76
CA LEU A 13 -33.70 -21.88 -0.16
C LEU A 13 -33.28 -20.41 -0.24
N PHE A 14 -34.12 -19.48 0.20
CA PHE A 14 -33.78 -18.04 0.22
C PHE A 14 -33.16 -17.55 1.53
N LEU A 15 -33.22 -18.32 2.61
CA LEU A 15 -32.60 -17.97 3.89
C LEU A 15 -31.11 -18.37 3.99
N VAL A 16 -30.53 -18.99 2.95
CA VAL A 16 -29.09 -19.31 2.89
C VAL A 16 -28.28 -18.23 2.15
N PHE A 17 -28.93 -17.26 1.49
CA PHE A 17 -28.27 -16.16 0.78
C PHE A 17 -28.37 -14.78 1.46
N SER A 18 -28.77 -14.75 2.74
CA SER A 18 -28.40 -13.64 3.63
C SER A 18 -27.22 -14.05 4.50
N LEU A 19 -26.14 -14.51 3.86
CA LEU A 19 -24.82 -14.25 4.42
C LEU A 19 -24.72 -12.72 4.47
N ALA A 20 -24.86 -12.20 5.68
CA ALA A 20 -24.45 -10.85 6.03
C ALA A 20 -23.20 -10.51 5.20
N TYR A 21 -23.23 -9.39 4.48
CA TYR A 21 -22.02 -8.70 4.04
C TYR A 21 -21.22 -8.37 5.30
N CYS A 22 -20.57 -9.37 5.85
CA CYS A 22 -19.70 -9.26 6.99
C CYS A 22 -18.45 -8.62 6.38
N GLY A 23 -18.29 -7.30 6.56
CA GLY A 23 -17.23 -6.46 5.99
C GLY A 23 -15.82 -6.87 6.44
N HIS A 24 -15.45 -8.11 6.15
CA HIS A 24 -14.14 -8.70 6.30
C HIS A 24 -13.51 -8.76 4.91
N LEU A 25 -12.22 -8.44 4.85
CA LEU A 25 -11.45 -8.55 3.63
C LEU A 25 -11.43 -10.01 3.14
N GLY A 26 -11.54 -10.20 1.83
CA GLY A 26 -11.36 -11.49 1.19
C GLY A 26 -9.91 -11.95 1.26
N THR A 27 -9.64 -13.11 1.88
CA THR A 27 -8.27 -13.65 1.98
C THR A 27 -7.85 -14.43 0.74
N ILE A 28 -6.55 -14.48 0.46
CA ILE A 28 -5.99 -15.43 -0.52
C ILE A 28 -6.04 -16.87 0.01
N THR A 29 -6.03 -17.82 -0.91
CA THR A 29 -5.97 -19.26 -0.62
C THR A 29 -4.60 -19.68 -0.08
N GLU A 30 -4.54 -20.82 0.61
CA GLU A 30 -3.27 -21.39 1.08
C GLU A 30 -2.32 -21.73 -0.07
N LYS A 31 -2.86 -22.16 -1.22
CA LYS A 31 -2.09 -22.42 -2.45
C LYS A 31 -1.45 -21.13 -2.99
N GLU A 32 -2.19 -20.03 -3.00
CA GLU A 32 -1.65 -18.73 -3.40
C GLU A 32 -0.59 -18.25 -2.41
N ASN A 33 -0.83 -18.39 -1.10
CA ASN A 33 0.16 -18.03 -0.09
C ASN A 33 1.44 -18.89 -0.20
N LYS A 34 1.32 -20.19 -0.49
CA LYS A 34 2.48 -21.07 -0.74
C LYS A 34 3.29 -20.57 -1.94
N LYS A 35 2.63 -20.24 -3.05
CA LYS A 35 3.28 -19.67 -4.24
C LYS A 35 3.97 -18.34 -3.96
N LEU A 36 3.33 -17.45 -3.19
CA LEU A 36 3.94 -16.19 -2.74
C LEU A 36 5.20 -16.46 -1.90
N ASN A 37 5.15 -17.41 -0.96
CA ASN A 37 6.29 -17.78 -0.15
C ASN A 37 7.44 -18.40 -0.97
N GLU A 38 7.14 -19.14 -2.04
CA GLU A 38 8.16 -19.70 -2.95
C GLU A 38 8.88 -18.60 -3.75
N ILE A 39 8.16 -17.61 -4.30
CA ILE A 39 8.78 -16.50 -5.04
C ILE A 39 9.54 -15.53 -4.12
N CYS A 40 9.12 -15.43 -2.86
CA CYS A 40 9.69 -14.56 -1.83
C CYS A 40 10.81 -15.21 -1.01
N ASP A 41 11.16 -16.46 -1.32
CA ASP A 41 12.18 -17.18 -0.57
C ASP A 41 13.56 -16.53 -0.79
N PRO A 42 14.26 -16.11 0.28
CA PRO A 42 15.61 -15.57 0.18
C PRO A 42 16.62 -16.56 -0.41
N GLU A 43 16.38 -17.86 -0.26
CA GLU A 43 17.24 -18.94 -0.73
C GLU A 43 16.99 -19.31 -2.20
N VAL A 44 16.03 -18.68 -2.87
CA VAL A 44 15.89 -18.79 -4.33
C VAL A 44 17.21 -18.32 -4.96
N LYS A 45 18.06 -19.29 -5.27
CA LYS A 45 19.35 -19.08 -5.94
C LYS A 45 19.06 -18.28 -7.20
N LYS A 46 19.86 -17.21 -7.42
CA LYS A 46 19.99 -16.57 -8.74
C LYS A 46 19.95 -17.68 -9.78
N ILE A 47 18.93 -17.73 -10.63
CA ILE A 47 19.05 -18.50 -11.87
C ILE A 47 20.29 -17.90 -12.53
N LYS A 48 21.38 -18.68 -12.60
CA LYS A 48 22.60 -18.28 -13.30
C LYS A 48 22.14 -17.81 -14.68
N LYS A 49 22.47 -16.56 -15.03
CA LYS A 49 22.27 -16.01 -16.37
C LYS A 49 22.63 -17.07 -17.39
N ARG A 50 21.66 -17.59 -18.12
CA ARG A 50 21.94 -18.20 -19.42
C ARG A 50 22.00 -17.04 -20.39
N MET A 51 23.22 -16.65 -20.77
CA MET A 51 23.66 -16.07 -22.06
C MET A 51 24.83 -15.08 -21.91
N LEU A 52 25.89 -15.28 -22.72
CA LEU A 52 26.88 -14.27 -23.09
C LEU A 52 26.17 -13.16 -23.90
N ASN A 53 26.53 -11.88 -23.70
CA ASN A 53 26.09 -10.71 -24.50
C ASN A 53 24.61 -10.27 -24.44
N GLY A 54 23.83 -10.69 -23.45
CA GLY A 54 22.47 -10.14 -23.25
C GLY A 54 22.47 -8.71 -22.71
N GLN A 55 21.78 -7.79 -23.39
CA GLN A 55 21.56 -6.41 -22.92
C GLN A 55 20.59 -6.41 -21.72
N ARG A 56 20.93 -5.66 -20.67
CA ARG A 56 20.05 -5.48 -19.50
C ARG A 56 18.99 -4.43 -19.87
N PHE A 57 17.74 -4.85 -20.06
CA PHE A 57 16.64 -3.90 -20.21
C PHE A 57 16.22 -3.42 -18.82
N ASP A 58 16.45 -2.14 -18.52
CA ASP A 58 16.28 -1.55 -17.18
C ASP A 58 14.85 -1.00 -16.95
N SER A 59 13.84 -1.45 -17.71
CA SER A 59 12.51 -0.81 -17.74
C SER A 59 11.40 -1.52 -16.94
N GLU A 60 11.74 -2.30 -15.90
CA GLU A 60 10.75 -3.15 -15.19
C GLU A 60 10.75 -3.00 -13.65
N GLN A 61 11.23 -1.89 -13.10
CA GLN A 61 11.36 -1.75 -11.64
C GLN A 61 10.07 -1.21 -11.00
N MET A 62 9.68 -1.77 -9.85
CA MET A 62 8.53 -1.36 -9.02
C MET A 62 7.14 -1.64 -9.61
N LYS A 63 6.96 -2.76 -10.33
CA LYS A 63 5.66 -3.22 -10.89
C LYS A 63 4.55 -3.48 -9.85
N TYR A 64 4.88 -3.39 -8.56
CA TYR A 64 3.93 -3.46 -7.44
C TYR A 64 3.45 -2.08 -6.97
N ALA A 65 4.02 -0.98 -7.44
CA ALA A 65 3.61 0.37 -7.03
C ALA A 65 2.24 0.74 -7.62
N VAL A 66 1.40 1.37 -6.80
CA VAL A 66 0.07 1.85 -7.22
C VAL A 66 -0.16 3.29 -6.79
N MET A 67 -1.03 3.99 -7.52
CA MET A 67 -1.63 5.25 -7.08
C MET A 67 -3.04 5.00 -6.60
N LEU A 68 -3.36 5.49 -5.40
CA LEU A 68 -4.70 5.54 -4.84
C LEU A 68 -5.29 6.92 -5.13
N GLU A 69 -6.38 6.95 -5.89
CA GLU A 69 -7.16 8.16 -6.16
C GLU A 69 -8.41 8.14 -5.28
N ILE A 70 -8.51 9.10 -4.36
CA ILE A 70 -9.54 9.15 -3.32
C ILE A 70 -10.51 10.30 -3.65
N GLN A 71 -11.64 9.95 -4.25
CA GLN A 71 -12.61 10.90 -4.80
C GLN A 71 -13.66 11.28 -3.74
N THR A 72 -13.26 12.13 -2.79
CA THR A 72 -14.15 12.68 -1.76
C THR A 72 -14.43 14.15 -2.02
N THR A 73 -15.07 14.87 -1.09
CA THR A 73 -15.32 16.31 -1.22
C THR A 73 -14.02 17.11 -1.39
N LEU A 74 -12.92 16.63 -0.80
CA LEU A 74 -11.57 17.13 -1.02
C LEU A 74 -10.74 15.98 -1.61
N PRO A 75 -10.65 15.88 -2.96
CA PRO A 75 -9.93 14.81 -3.60
C PRO A 75 -8.46 14.77 -3.15
N SER A 76 -7.99 13.56 -2.85
CA SER A 76 -6.61 13.34 -2.44
C SER A 76 -6.03 12.14 -3.18
N ARG A 77 -4.70 12.04 -3.10
CA ARG A 77 -3.96 10.91 -3.66
C ARG A 77 -3.02 10.36 -2.61
N CYS A 78 -2.87 9.05 -2.65
CA CYS A 78 -1.86 8.31 -1.92
C CYS A 78 -1.19 7.32 -2.87
N ALA A 79 -0.15 6.66 -2.39
CA ALA A 79 0.47 5.53 -3.03
C ALA A 79 0.19 4.24 -2.25
N GLY A 80 0.61 3.12 -2.79
CA GLY A 80 0.52 1.81 -2.13
C GLY A 80 1.36 0.77 -2.84
N VAL A 81 1.35 -0.44 -2.30
CA VAL A 81 2.08 -1.58 -2.84
C VAL A 81 1.19 -2.81 -2.95
N ILE A 82 1.20 -3.45 -4.11
CA ILE A 82 0.51 -4.72 -4.34
C ILE A 82 1.26 -5.83 -3.59
N ILE A 83 0.58 -6.51 -2.68
CA ILE A 83 1.14 -7.60 -1.87
C ILE A 83 0.53 -8.97 -2.21
N SER A 84 -0.53 -9.00 -3.02
CA SER A 84 -1.14 -10.22 -3.55
C SER A 84 -2.08 -9.91 -4.72
N PRO A 85 -2.74 -10.90 -5.35
CA PRO A 85 -3.70 -10.65 -6.43
C PRO A 85 -4.88 -9.75 -6.09
N ARG A 86 -5.16 -9.45 -4.81
CA ARG A 86 -6.31 -8.61 -4.41
C ARG A 86 -5.99 -7.55 -3.37
N HIS A 87 -4.76 -7.47 -2.87
CA HIS A 87 -4.46 -6.64 -1.69
C HIS A 87 -3.38 -5.62 -2.00
N ILE A 88 -3.66 -4.37 -1.61
CA ILE A 88 -2.71 -3.27 -1.55
C ILE A 88 -2.41 -2.95 -0.08
N LEU A 89 -1.12 -2.81 0.23
CA LEU A 89 -0.65 -2.24 1.49
C LEU A 89 -0.41 -0.74 1.31
N THR A 90 -0.92 0.07 2.24
CA THR A 90 -0.77 1.54 2.21
C THR A 90 -0.82 2.10 3.63
N ALA A 91 -0.87 3.44 3.80
CA ALA A 91 -1.02 4.11 5.08
C ALA A 91 -2.50 4.29 5.48
N ALA A 92 -2.80 4.25 6.77
CA ALA A 92 -4.16 4.44 7.29
C ALA A 92 -4.61 5.90 7.21
N HIS A 93 -3.70 6.86 7.37
CA HIS A 93 -4.01 8.30 7.28
C HIS A 93 -4.53 8.70 5.90
N CYS A 94 -4.30 7.89 4.86
CA CYS A 94 -4.87 8.10 3.54
C CYS A 94 -6.41 8.08 3.56
N PHE A 95 -7.03 7.42 4.54
CA PHE A 95 -8.49 7.23 4.59
C PHE A 95 -9.14 7.91 5.81
N ILE A 96 -8.34 8.42 6.74
CA ILE A 96 -8.78 8.85 8.07
C ILE A 96 -8.49 10.32 8.29
N THR A 97 -9.48 11.03 8.83
CA THR A 97 -9.35 12.46 9.14
C THR A 97 -8.65 12.71 10.49
N ASN A 98 -8.01 13.88 10.63
CA ASN A 98 -7.46 14.33 11.92
C ASN A 98 -8.49 14.36 13.05
N HIS A 99 -9.75 14.58 12.72
CA HIS A 99 -10.84 14.61 13.67
C HIS A 99 -11.15 13.22 14.25
N GLU A 100 -11.16 12.18 13.41
CA GLU A 100 -11.30 10.80 13.86
C GLU A 100 -10.10 10.35 14.70
N CYS A 101 -8.89 10.78 14.33
CA CYS A 101 -7.68 10.58 15.13
C CYS A 101 -7.80 11.16 16.54
N ARG A 102 -8.31 12.40 16.67
CA ARG A 102 -8.51 13.06 17.98
C ARG A 102 -9.52 12.32 18.84
N ARG A 103 -10.60 11.81 18.23
CA ARG A 103 -11.65 11.04 18.90
C ARG A 103 -11.23 9.62 19.28
N GLY A 104 -10.22 9.07 18.60
CA GLY A 104 -9.74 7.72 18.84
C GLY A 104 -10.75 6.64 18.47
N ARG A 105 -11.65 6.91 17.52
CA ARG A 105 -12.59 5.94 16.95
C ARG A 105 -12.95 6.31 15.51
N ALA A 106 -13.27 5.31 14.70
CA ALA A 106 -13.82 5.51 13.36
C ALA A 106 -15.13 6.31 13.46
N GLY A 107 -15.33 7.28 12.57
CA GLY A 107 -16.53 8.10 12.51
C GLY A 107 -17.23 8.01 11.16
N LYS A 108 -18.12 8.98 10.88
CA LYS A 108 -18.58 9.28 9.51
C LYS A 108 -17.45 9.92 8.68
N GLY A 109 -16.21 9.42 8.78
CA GLY A 109 -14.99 10.00 8.24
C GLY A 109 -14.96 10.34 6.76
N MET A 110 -13.74 10.44 6.23
CA MET A 110 -13.50 10.93 4.86
C MET A 110 -14.24 10.12 3.78
N LEU A 111 -14.48 8.83 4.04
CA LEU A 111 -15.11 7.90 3.12
C LEU A 111 -16.60 7.64 3.39
N SER A 112 -17.24 8.38 4.31
CA SER A 112 -18.59 8.03 4.79
C SER A 112 -19.74 8.81 4.15
N SER A 113 -19.43 9.78 3.29
CA SER A 113 -20.41 10.52 2.49
C SER A 113 -20.80 9.92 1.13
N PRO A 114 -20.02 9.04 0.46
CA PRO A 114 -20.33 8.63 -0.90
C PRO A 114 -21.30 7.43 -0.92
N LYS A 115 -22.26 7.48 -1.84
CA LYS A 115 -23.21 6.37 -2.11
C LYS A 115 -22.51 5.11 -2.69
N THR A 116 -21.28 5.27 -3.18
CA THR A 116 -20.47 4.22 -3.82
C THR A 116 -19.01 4.36 -3.41
N MET A 117 -18.21 3.30 -3.59
CA MET A 117 -16.78 3.32 -3.22
C MET A 117 -16.05 4.46 -3.95
N PRO A 118 -15.45 5.43 -3.21
CA PRO A 118 -14.79 6.59 -3.81
C PRO A 118 -13.30 6.35 -4.12
N VAL A 119 -12.77 5.18 -3.77
CA VAL A 119 -11.33 4.88 -3.89
C VAL A 119 -11.06 4.04 -5.12
N TRP A 120 -10.19 4.55 -5.97
CA TRP A 120 -9.70 3.85 -7.14
C TRP A 120 -8.20 3.54 -7.02
N VAL A 121 -7.82 2.35 -7.48
CA VAL A 121 -6.45 1.87 -7.51
C VAL A 121 -5.96 1.88 -8.96
N HIS A 122 -4.93 2.68 -9.23
CA HIS A 122 -4.23 2.71 -10.51
C HIS A 122 -2.97 1.86 -10.44
N TYR A 123 -2.82 0.90 -11.35
CA TYR A 123 -1.81 -0.16 -11.26
C TYR A 123 -1.29 -0.59 -12.64
N GLY A 124 -0.11 -1.24 -12.67
CA GLY A 124 0.44 -1.91 -13.85
C GLY A 124 0.87 -1.01 -15.02
N GLY A 125 0.84 0.32 -14.83
CA GLY A 125 1.43 1.30 -15.76
C GLY A 125 2.45 2.16 -15.05
N SER A 126 3.11 3.06 -15.78
CA SER A 126 4.07 4.04 -15.25
C SER A 126 3.60 5.48 -15.43
N CYS A 127 2.37 5.68 -15.92
CA CYS A 127 1.76 6.99 -16.15
C CYS A 127 0.28 6.96 -15.80
N VAL A 128 -0.22 7.98 -15.10
CA VAL A 128 -1.63 8.15 -14.79
C VAL A 128 -2.12 9.51 -15.25
N ASN A 129 -3.20 9.53 -16.05
CA ASN A 129 -3.91 10.77 -16.36
C ASN A 129 -4.70 11.22 -15.12
N VAL A 130 -4.37 12.38 -14.58
CA VAL A 130 -4.98 12.95 -13.37
C VAL A 130 -5.92 14.13 -13.67
N ALA A 131 -5.99 14.55 -14.93
CA ALA A 131 -6.93 15.53 -15.47
C ALA A 131 -7.47 15.07 -16.84
N LYS A 132 -8.55 15.72 -17.33
CA LYS A 132 -9.26 15.33 -18.56
C LYS A 132 -8.38 15.33 -19.83
N ASN A 133 -7.37 16.18 -19.87
CA ASN A 133 -6.46 16.40 -20.99
C ASN A 133 -5.07 15.76 -20.78
N GLY A 134 -4.94 14.83 -19.83
CA GLY A 134 -3.70 14.10 -19.60
C GLY A 134 -3.29 13.27 -20.83
N LYS A 135 -1.99 13.25 -21.14
CA LYS A 135 -1.44 12.66 -22.37
C LYS A 135 -0.50 11.48 -22.11
N CYS A 136 -0.83 10.62 -21.16
CA CYS A 136 -0.08 9.38 -20.96
C CYS A 136 0.01 8.54 -22.24
N PRO A 137 1.21 8.09 -22.66
CA PRO A 137 1.34 7.12 -23.74
C PRO A 137 0.58 5.82 -23.41
N GLU A 138 -0.12 5.24 -24.38
CA GLU A 138 -1.00 4.08 -24.20
C GLU A 138 -0.29 2.91 -23.51
N GLN A 139 0.94 2.61 -23.92
CA GLN A 139 1.78 1.54 -23.38
C GLN A 139 2.27 1.79 -21.94
N LYS A 140 2.21 3.04 -21.47
CA LYS A 140 2.59 3.43 -20.09
C LYS A 140 1.38 3.67 -19.20
N LEU A 141 0.18 3.77 -19.77
CA LEU A 141 -1.02 4.14 -19.05
C LEU A 141 -1.38 3.08 -18.00
N ALA A 142 -1.60 3.52 -16.77
CA ALA A 142 -2.04 2.66 -15.69
C ALA A 142 -3.48 2.19 -15.91
N LYS A 143 -3.72 0.94 -15.51
CA LYS A 143 -5.07 0.38 -15.41
C LYS A 143 -5.72 0.83 -14.11
N LYS A 144 -7.04 0.81 -14.04
CA LYS A 144 -7.80 1.29 -12.89
C LYS A 144 -8.81 0.24 -12.43
N THR A 145 -8.87 -0.01 -11.12
CA THR A 145 -9.90 -0.85 -10.48
C THR A 145 -10.42 -0.15 -9.21
N LYS A 146 -11.58 -0.53 -8.70
CA LYS A 146 -12.10 0.04 -7.45
C LYS A 146 -11.52 -0.70 -6.25
N ALA A 147 -11.42 -0.01 -5.13
CA ALA A 147 -11.38 -0.70 -3.84
C ALA A 147 -12.71 -1.44 -3.63
N LEU A 148 -12.69 -2.49 -2.82
CA LEU A 148 -13.87 -3.22 -2.38
C LEU A 148 -14.09 -3.00 -0.88
N HIS A 149 -13.04 -3.22 -0.09
CA HIS A 149 -13.03 -2.99 1.35
C HIS A 149 -11.72 -2.33 1.75
N ILE A 150 -11.77 -1.52 2.81
CA ILE A 150 -10.57 -0.88 3.37
C ILE A 150 -10.54 -1.12 4.87
N GLY A 151 -9.43 -1.67 5.35
CA GLY A 151 -9.26 -2.04 6.75
C GLY A 151 -8.00 -1.47 7.37
N VAL A 152 -8.13 -0.97 8.60
CA VAL A 152 -7.01 -0.43 9.40
C VAL A 152 -6.93 -1.14 10.75
N PRO A 153 -5.75 -1.23 11.40
CA PRO A 153 -5.64 -1.85 12.70
C PRO A 153 -6.31 -0.99 13.77
N ASN A 154 -7.02 -1.62 14.72
CA ASN A 154 -7.67 -0.92 15.85
C ASN A 154 -6.69 -0.04 16.65
N ARG A 155 -5.41 -0.45 16.72
CA ARG A 155 -4.33 0.34 17.34
C ARG A 155 -4.18 1.74 16.74
N TYR A 156 -4.52 1.94 15.47
CA TYR A 156 -4.44 3.25 14.83
C TYR A 156 -5.26 4.29 15.57
N PHE A 157 -6.54 3.99 15.82
CA PHE A 157 -7.42 4.86 16.58
C PHE A 157 -7.09 4.85 18.08
N ALA A 158 -6.80 3.69 18.66
CA ALA A 158 -6.47 3.59 20.09
C ALA A 158 -5.23 4.42 20.46
N SER A 159 -4.29 4.58 19.54
CA SER A 159 -3.09 5.41 19.72
C SER A 159 -3.29 6.89 19.33
N LYS A 160 -4.51 7.29 18.94
CA LYS A 160 -4.80 8.61 18.34
C LYS A 160 -3.92 8.90 17.13
N CYS A 161 -3.79 7.92 16.24
CA CYS A 161 -3.00 7.97 15.00
C CYS A 161 -1.49 8.22 15.21
N ARG A 162 -0.95 7.76 16.34
CA ARG A 162 0.49 7.82 16.64
C ARG A 162 1.24 6.54 16.27
N SER A 163 0.52 5.43 16.16
CA SER A 163 0.99 4.10 15.78
C SER A 163 -0.06 3.41 14.93
N GLY A 164 0.30 2.43 14.11
CA GLY A 164 -0.64 1.68 13.27
C GLY A 164 -1.07 2.42 12.03
N ASP A 165 -0.24 3.34 11.53
CA ASP A 165 -0.51 4.03 10.26
C ASP A 165 -0.21 3.11 9.07
N ILE A 166 -1.04 2.06 8.94
CA ILE A 166 -0.99 1.03 7.91
C ILE A 166 -2.42 0.58 7.60
N ALA A 167 -2.71 0.33 6.34
CA ALA A 167 -4.02 -0.09 5.87
C ALA A 167 -3.89 -1.18 4.81
N ILE A 168 -4.92 -2.00 4.72
CA ILE A 168 -5.11 -2.97 3.65
C ILE A 168 -6.31 -2.53 2.83
N VAL A 169 -6.11 -2.42 1.52
CA VAL A 169 -7.18 -2.21 0.54
C VAL A 169 -7.36 -3.51 -0.23
N GLU A 170 -8.56 -4.09 -0.18
CA GLU A 170 -8.96 -5.16 -1.10
C GLU A 170 -9.47 -4.54 -2.41
N THR A 171 -9.06 -5.08 -3.56
CA THR A 171 -9.52 -4.63 -4.87
C THR A 171 -10.75 -5.40 -5.33
N SER A 172 -11.68 -4.72 -6.03
CA SER A 172 -12.89 -5.35 -6.56
C SER A 172 -12.58 -6.42 -7.61
N GLU A 173 -11.46 -6.28 -8.31
CA GLU A 173 -10.96 -7.25 -9.27
C GLU A 173 -9.62 -7.84 -8.85
N ARG A 174 -9.35 -9.07 -9.30
CA ARG A 174 -8.02 -9.66 -9.20
C ARG A 174 -7.05 -9.01 -10.17
N LEU A 175 -5.87 -8.67 -9.67
CA LEU A 175 -4.78 -8.00 -10.38
C LEU A 175 -3.93 -8.98 -11.22
N ASP A 176 -4.01 -10.28 -10.97
CA ASP A 176 -3.24 -11.32 -11.68
C ASP A 176 -3.61 -11.48 -13.17
N LYS A 177 -4.79 -11.00 -13.60
CA LYS A 177 -5.19 -10.94 -15.02
C LYS A 177 -4.15 -10.25 -15.90
N HIS A 178 -3.27 -9.45 -15.31
CA HIS A 178 -2.23 -8.68 -16.00
C HIS A 178 -0.83 -8.94 -15.43
N ALA A 179 -0.54 -10.17 -14.99
CA ALA A 179 0.69 -10.57 -14.32
C ALA A 179 2.02 -10.20 -15.03
N LYS A 180 2.01 -9.93 -16.35
CA LYS A 180 3.22 -9.43 -17.06
C LYS A 180 3.59 -7.98 -16.64
N LEU A 181 2.60 -7.20 -16.24
CA LEU A 181 2.73 -5.79 -15.87
C LEU A 181 2.80 -5.57 -14.35
N ILE A 182 2.52 -6.62 -13.57
CA ILE A 182 2.29 -6.52 -12.13
C ILE A 182 3.13 -7.56 -11.41
N GLU A 183 3.78 -7.12 -10.35
CA GLU A 183 4.44 -8.00 -9.39
C GLU A 183 3.84 -7.81 -8.00
N TYR A 184 4.15 -8.73 -7.10
CA TYR A 184 3.73 -8.67 -5.70
C TYR A 184 4.96 -8.50 -4.83
N ALA A 185 4.93 -7.49 -3.98
CA ALA A 185 5.93 -7.30 -2.95
C ALA A 185 5.82 -8.40 -1.90
N CYS A 186 6.96 -8.81 -1.37
CA CYS A 186 7.05 -9.77 -0.28
C CYS A 186 6.79 -9.09 1.06
N ILE A 187 6.12 -9.79 1.96
CA ILE A 187 6.01 -9.36 3.36
C ILE A 187 7.27 -9.82 4.11
N PRO A 188 7.99 -8.92 4.81
CA PRO A 188 9.18 -9.28 5.57
C PRO A 188 8.80 -9.97 6.89
N SER A 189 9.78 -10.65 7.49
CA SER A 189 9.64 -11.23 8.81
C SER A 189 9.89 -10.23 9.92
N LYS A 190 9.36 -10.56 11.12
CA LYS A 190 9.63 -9.77 12.33
C LYS A 190 11.12 -9.55 12.57
N THR A 191 11.95 -10.50 12.17
CA THR A 191 13.40 -10.51 12.36
C THR A 191 14.19 -10.10 11.12
N THR A 192 13.53 -9.87 9.97
CA THR A 192 14.21 -9.43 8.74
C THR A 192 15.00 -8.16 9.02
N LYS A 193 16.32 -8.25 8.82
CA LYS A 193 17.24 -7.13 9.03
C LYS A 193 17.01 -6.08 7.95
N MET A 194 16.96 -4.83 8.38
CA MET A 194 16.78 -3.69 7.49
C MET A 194 18.13 -3.27 6.92
N GLN A 195 18.20 -3.11 5.61
CA GLN A 195 19.39 -2.62 4.93
C GLN A 195 19.62 -1.11 5.18
N LYS A 196 20.83 -0.63 4.87
CA LYS A 196 21.16 0.80 4.97
C LYS A 196 20.49 1.62 3.87
N VAL A 197 20.43 1.07 2.66
CA VAL A 197 19.82 1.73 1.49
C VAL A 197 18.47 1.08 1.23
N LEU A 198 17.45 1.92 1.06
CA LEU A 198 16.07 1.54 0.82
C LEU A 198 15.56 2.28 -0.41
N THR A 199 14.50 1.79 -1.05
CA THR A 199 13.87 2.48 -2.18
C THR A 199 12.38 2.62 -1.98
N SER A 200 11.78 3.68 -2.52
CA SER A 200 10.33 3.83 -2.62
C SER A 200 9.97 4.30 -4.02
N ALA A 201 8.74 4.07 -4.43
CA ALA A 201 8.22 4.59 -5.69
C ALA A 201 6.76 5.02 -5.56
N GLY A 202 6.40 6.06 -6.29
CA GLY A 202 5.09 6.68 -6.23
C GLY A 202 4.82 7.64 -7.37
N TYR A 203 3.63 8.24 -7.33
CA TYR A 203 3.13 9.21 -8.30
C TYR A 203 2.91 10.54 -7.58
N GLY A 204 3.86 10.94 -6.76
CA GLY A 204 3.79 12.08 -5.89
C GLY A 204 3.67 13.42 -6.62
N TYR A 205 3.47 14.46 -5.83
CA TYR A 205 3.55 15.84 -6.27
C TYR A 205 4.98 16.20 -6.70
N ASP A 206 5.11 16.85 -7.85
CA ASP A 206 6.38 17.43 -8.31
C ASP A 206 6.27 18.96 -8.21
N PRO A 207 7.09 19.61 -7.36
CA PRO A 207 7.08 21.06 -7.23
C PRO A 207 7.52 21.81 -8.50
N ASN A 208 8.17 21.14 -9.44
CA ASN A 208 8.56 21.72 -10.73
C ASN A 208 7.44 21.62 -11.78
N ASN A 209 6.43 20.78 -11.54
CA ASN A 209 5.29 20.58 -12.44
C ASN A 209 3.97 20.50 -11.65
N MET A 210 3.63 21.62 -11.01
CA MET A 210 2.50 21.70 -10.06
C MET A 210 1.13 21.43 -10.69
N SER A 211 0.98 21.75 -11.98
CA SER A 211 -0.28 21.68 -12.73
C SER A 211 -0.28 20.52 -13.74
N ALA A 212 0.52 19.48 -13.49
CA ALA A 212 0.61 18.34 -14.38
C ALA A 212 -0.75 17.64 -14.58
N HIS A 213 -1.16 17.45 -15.84
CA HIS A 213 -2.37 16.72 -16.21
C HIS A 213 -2.18 15.19 -16.18
N GLU A 214 -0.92 14.75 -16.14
CA GLU A 214 -0.51 13.37 -15.96
C GLU A 214 0.58 13.27 -14.91
N LYS A 215 0.72 12.10 -14.30
CA LYS A 215 1.77 11.79 -13.34
C LYS A 215 2.52 10.55 -13.75
N PHE A 216 3.84 10.59 -13.62
CA PHE A 216 4.70 9.45 -13.92
C PHE A 216 5.13 8.76 -12.62
N LEU A 217 5.37 7.46 -12.70
CA LEU A 217 5.95 6.70 -11.61
C LEU A 217 7.41 7.11 -11.45
N GLU A 218 7.75 7.59 -10.26
CA GLU A 218 9.11 7.99 -9.93
C GLU A 218 9.63 7.14 -8.77
N ARG A 219 10.94 6.90 -8.78
CA ARG A 219 11.62 6.12 -7.75
C ARG A 219 12.62 7.00 -7.02
N VAL A 220 12.62 6.86 -5.70
CA VAL A 220 13.54 7.53 -4.80
C VAL A 220 14.32 6.52 -3.96
N TRP A 221 15.51 6.93 -3.53
CA TRP A 221 16.39 6.17 -2.66
C TRP A 221 16.53 6.88 -1.32
N PHE A 222 16.47 6.09 -0.25
CA PHE A 222 16.56 6.55 1.12
C PHE A 222 17.71 5.87 1.84
N GLN A 223 18.25 6.56 2.84
CA GLN A 223 19.12 5.93 3.82
C GLN A 223 18.35 5.68 5.11
N LYS A 224 18.49 4.50 5.68
CA LYS A 224 17.95 4.20 7.00
C LYS A 224 18.61 5.10 8.04
N GLU A 225 17.80 5.78 8.82
CA GLU A 225 18.24 6.60 9.94
C GLU A 225 18.28 5.76 11.24
N ARG A 226 19.27 6.01 12.10
CA ARG A 226 19.39 5.25 13.36
C ARG A 226 18.35 5.69 14.38
N PHE A 227 18.09 6.99 14.43
CA PHE A 227 17.16 7.60 15.37
C PHE A 227 16.24 8.57 14.64
N CYS A 228 14.95 8.45 14.88
CA CYS A 228 13.99 9.44 14.38
C CYS A 228 14.32 10.82 14.92
N ASP A 229 14.08 11.85 14.09
CA ASP A 229 14.19 13.24 14.51
C ASP A 229 13.30 13.48 15.74
N PRO A 230 13.82 14.05 16.84
CA PRO A 230 13.06 14.24 18.08
C PRO A 230 11.87 15.19 17.92
N THR A 231 11.86 16.04 16.89
CA THR A 231 10.73 16.92 16.58
C THR A 231 9.55 16.16 15.98
N VAL A 232 9.78 14.94 15.47
CA VAL A 232 8.75 14.14 14.83
C VAL A 232 8.22 13.06 15.78
N LYS A 233 6.89 13.02 15.93
CA LYS A 233 6.21 12.05 16.81
C LYS A 233 6.12 10.66 16.18
N ALA A 234 7.24 9.93 16.11
CA ALA A 234 7.27 8.56 15.62
C ALA A 234 6.72 7.55 16.65
N GLY A 235 5.87 6.62 16.21
CA GLY A 235 5.41 5.50 17.02
C GLY A 235 6.49 4.44 17.24
N LYS A 236 6.35 3.59 18.27
CA LYS A 236 7.31 2.47 18.54
C LYS A 236 7.31 1.40 17.44
N ASP A 237 6.32 1.44 16.57
CA ASP A 237 6.12 0.61 15.40
C ASP A 237 6.72 1.22 14.12
N ALA A 238 7.38 2.38 14.23
CA ALA A 238 7.96 3.08 13.10
C ALA A 238 9.49 2.93 13.02
N PHE A 239 10.02 3.25 11.84
CA PHE A 239 11.44 3.55 11.62
C PHE A 239 11.54 4.84 10.81
N CYS A 240 12.72 5.44 10.80
CA CYS A 240 12.96 6.69 10.10
C CYS A 240 14.04 6.54 9.05
N ILE A 241 14.02 7.48 8.11
CA ILE A 241 15.00 7.59 7.05
C ILE A 241 15.59 8.99 7.01
N LEU A 242 16.65 9.09 6.23
CA LEU A 242 17.27 10.30 5.74
C LEU A 242 16.96 10.42 4.25
N GLU A 243 16.54 11.61 3.83
CA GLU A 243 16.33 11.97 2.44
C GLU A 243 17.44 12.92 1.98
N LYS A 244 17.97 12.67 0.78
CA LYS A 244 19.03 13.47 0.17
C LYS A 244 18.91 13.38 -1.35
N ASN A 245 18.94 14.51 -2.04
CA ASN A 245 18.83 14.67 -3.50
C ASN A 245 17.50 14.16 -4.12
N GLN A 246 16.80 13.25 -3.45
CA GLN A 246 15.56 12.61 -3.87
C GLN A 246 14.62 12.59 -2.67
N PHE A 247 13.38 13.01 -2.90
CA PHE A 247 12.44 13.26 -1.82
C PHE A 247 11.07 12.63 -2.10
N ALA A 248 10.43 12.09 -1.07
CA ALA A 248 9.02 11.73 -1.17
C ALA A 248 8.15 12.96 -0.90
N CYS A 249 7.13 13.14 -1.73
CA CYS A 249 6.29 14.33 -1.70
C CYS A 249 4.83 14.00 -1.38
N LYS A 250 4.01 15.04 -1.26
CA LYS A 250 2.57 14.91 -1.09
C LYS A 250 2.00 14.01 -2.19
N GLY A 251 1.27 12.96 -1.81
CA GLY A 251 0.76 11.95 -2.74
C GLY A 251 1.52 10.63 -2.71
N ASP A 252 2.77 10.61 -2.22
CA ASP A 252 3.54 9.38 -2.00
C ASP A 252 3.23 8.71 -0.66
N SER A 253 2.41 9.34 0.18
CA SER A 253 1.87 8.76 1.42
C SER A 253 1.36 7.33 1.17
N GLY A 254 1.81 6.37 1.97
CA GLY A 254 1.47 4.96 1.82
C GLY A 254 2.31 4.18 0.80
N SER A 255 3.21 4.82 0.05
CA SER A 255 4.20 4.11 -0.78
C SER A 255 5.02 3.16 0.08
N GLY A 256 5.35 1.99 -0.48
CA GLY A 256 6.13 1.00 0.24
C GLY A 256 7.61 1.32 0.18
N VAL A 257 8.26 1.21 1.33
CA VAL A 257 9.70 1.34 1.45
C VAL A 257 10.30 -0.05 1.35
N MET A 258 11.01 -0.27 0.27
CA MET A 258 11.41 -1.57 -0.24
C MET A 258 12.89 -1.85 0.02
N GLN A 259 13.20 -3.13 0.18
CA GLN A 259 14.57 -3.65 0.09
C GLN A 259 14.55 -5.00 -0.63
N PRO A 260 15.66 -5.45 -1.24
CA PRO A 260 15.71 -6.76 -1.88
C PRO A 260 15.36 -7.90 -0.92
N ALA A 261 14.42 -8.77 -1.33
CA ALA A 261 14.15 -10.04 -0.69
C ALA A 261 15.06 -11.15 -1.26
N ASN A 262 15.21 -11.14 -2.58
CA ASN A 262 16.13 -11.98 -3.33
C ASN A 262 16.50 -11.25 -4.65
N GLY A 263 17.04 -11.97 -5.64
CA GLY A 263 17.44 -11.37 -6.92
C GLY A 263 16.29 -10.91 -7.83
N GLN A 264 15.02 -11.17 -7.47
CA GLN A 264 13.84 -10.95 -8.32
C GLN A 264 12.68 -10.24 -7.59
N ARG A 265 12.68 -10.22 -6.26
CA ARG A 265 11.58 -9.69 -5.45
C ARG A 265 12.12 -8.80 -4.36
N ASP A 266 11.26 -7.87 -3.93
CA ASP A 266 11.54 -6.94 -2.84
C ASP A 266 10.58 -7.17 -1.67
N TYR A 267 11.09 -6.97 -0.46
CA TYR A 267 10.26 -6.85 0.74
C TYR A 267 9.72 -5.43 0.88
N VAL A 268 8.44 -5.29 1.24
CA VAL A 268 7.88 -4.03 1.73
C VAL A 268 8.18 -3.88 3.23
N MET A 269 9.26 -3.19 3.57
CA MET A 269 9.74 -3.03 4.95
C MET A 269 8.86 -2.10 5.79
N GLY A 270 8.16 -1.18 5.14
CA GLY A 270 7.17 -0.31 5.75
C GLY A 270 6.41 0.49 4.70
N VAL A 271 5.47 1.31 5.16
CA VAL A 271 4.74 2.27 4.33
C VAL A 271 5.07 3.70 4.78
N LEU A 272 5.17 4.64 3.84
CA LEU A 272 5.44 6.05 4.14
C LEU A 272 4.26 6.64 4.94
N SER A 273 4.50 6.94 6.21
CA SER A 273 3.49 7.47 7.14
C SER A 273 3.54 9.00 7.19
N ARG A 274 4.74 9.56 7.34
CA ARG A 274 4.95 11.01 7.31
C ARG A 274 6.17 11.30 6.46
N GLY A 275 6.04 12.25 5.55
CA GLY A 275 7.13 12.73 4.71
C GLY A 275 7.43 14.21 4.98
N LEU A 276 8.49 14.69 4.37
CA LEU A 276 8.82 16.11 4.30
C LEU A 276 7.81 16.87 3.42
N ASN A 277 7.78 18.18 3.56
CA ASN A 277 7.10 19.04 2.61
C ASN A 277 8.10 19.45 1.51
N CYS A 278 7.86 19.01 0.28
CA CYS A 278 8.76 19.26 -0.85
C CYS A 278 8.90 20.74 -1.22
N ASP A 279 7.92 21.59 -0.92
CA ASP A 279 8.07 23.05 -1.09
C ASP A 279 9.08 23.62 -0.08
N ASP A 280 9.00 23.19 1.19
CA ASP A 280 9.92 23.64 2.24
C ASP A 280 11.34 23.14 1.96
N VAL A 281 11.48 21.88 1.50
CA VAL A 281 12.77 21.31 1.07
C VAL A 281 13.36 22.11 -0.09
N ARG A 282 12.55 22.42 -1.11
CA ARG A 282 12.98 23.24 -2.26
C ARG A 282 13.48 24.61 -1.81
N VAL A 283 12.74 25.30 -0.94
CA VAL A 283 13.14 26.60 -0.39
C VAL A 283 14.45 26.49 0.40
N ALA A 284 14.61 25.45 1.20
CA ALA A 284 15.83 25.21 1.98
C ALA A 284 17.06 24.96 1.07
N LEU A 285 16.92 24.15 0.03
CA LEU A 285 17.97 23.87 -0.94
C LEU A 285 18.41 25.12 -1.71
N MET A 286 17.44 25.96 -2.13
CA MET A 286 17.73 27.22 -2.84
C MET A 286 18.47 28.24 -1.96
N ARG A 287 18.10 28.34 -0.68
CA ARG A 287 18.68 29.34 0.25
C ARG A 287 20.15 29.06 0.57
N GLU A 288 20.51 27.81 0.75
CA GLU A 288 21.85 27.43 1.23
C GLU A 288 22.82 27.09 0.09
N GLN A 289 22.36 27.09 -1.17
CA GLN A 289 23.13 26.61 -2.34
C GLN A 289 23.75 25.21 -2.16
N ASN A 290 23.28 24.45 -1.16
CA ASN A 290 23.80 23.15 -0.79
C ASN A 290 22.85 22.07 -1.29
N VAL A 291 23.05 21.65 -2.53
CA VAL A 291 22.28 20.57 -3.16
C VAL A 291 22.43 19.24 -2.45
N ASP A 292 23.52 19.06 -1.70
CA ASP A 292 23.87 17.82 -1.00
C ASP A 292 23.35 17.73 0.44
N ARG A 293 22.51 18.70 0.85
CA ARG A 293 21.92 18.75 2.18
C ARG A 293 21.06 17.53 2.47
N GLU A 294 21.24 16.99 3.66
CA GLU A 294 20.45 15.88 4.18
C GLU A 294 19.24 16.39 4.98
N PHE A 295 18.10 15.74 4.80
CA PHE A 295 16.87 16.07 5.51
C PHE A 295 16.39 14.88 6.33
N ARG A 296 16.03 15.18 7.58
CA ARG A 296 15.46 14.24 8.55
C ARG A 296 14.02 14.61 8.82
N GLY A 297 13.23 13.62 9.23
CA GLY A 297 11.84 13.82 9.66
C GLY A 297 10.84 12.86 9.03
N SER A 298 11.26 12.08 8.03
CA SER A 298 10.39 11.09 7.41
C SER A 298 10.30 9.80 8.21
N VAL A 299 9.05 9.33 8.35
CA VAL A 299 8.65 8.24 9.24
C VAL A 299 7.88 7.20 8.44
N MET A 300 8.24 5.93 8.68
CA MET A 300 7.64 4.78 8.05
C MET A 300 6.99 3.89 9.10
N THR A 301 5.76 3.44 8.86
CA THR A 301 5.17 2.37 9.66
C THR A 301 5.80 1.04 9.26
N SER A 302 6.44 0.33 10.19
CA SER A 302 7.17 -0.91 9.88
C SER A 302 6.22 -2.08 9.64
N SER A 303 6.20 -2.64 8.43
CA SER A 303 5.41 -3.85 8.10
C SER A 303 5.75 -5.04 9.00
N ARG A 304 7.02 -5.15 9.44
CA ARG A 304 7.49 -6.18 10.39
C ARG A 304 6.73 -6.21 11.72
N LYS A 305 6.12 -5.08 12.12
CA LYS A 305 5.32 -4.98 13.36
C LYS A 305 3.86 -5.39 13.14
N TYR A 306 3.45 -5.56 11.88
CA TYR A 306 2.09 -5.83 11.45
C TYR A 306 1.97 -7.12 10.63
N VAL A 307 2.98 -7.99 10.61
CA VAL A 307 2.94 -9.26 9.85
C VAL A 307 1.77 -10.16 10.25
N GLU A 308 1.41 -10.20 11.53
CA GLU A 308 0.27 -10.98 12.01
C GLU A 308 -1.06 -10.39 11.56
N PHE A 309 -1.17 -9.06 11.61
CA PHE A 309 -2.34 -8.32 11.11
C PHE A 309 -2.51 -8.55 9.61
N ILE A 310 -1.43 -8.44 8.83
CA ILE A 310 -1.45 -8.70 7.39
C ILE A 310 -1.86 -10.15 7.11
N CYS A 311 -1.23 -11.13 7.75
CA CYS A 311 -1.57 -12.55 7.58
C CYS A 311 -3.04 -12.85 7.91
N MET A 312 -3.53 -12.34 9.05
CA MET A 312 -4.90 -12.60 9.51
C MET A 312 -5.95 -12.08 8.54
N HIS A 313 -5.72 -10.91 7.95
CA HIS A 313 -6.73 -10.22 7.16
C HIS A 313 -6.54 -10.32 5.64
N THR A 314 -5.41 -10.89 5.18
CA THR A 314 -5.16 -11.10 3.74
C THR A 314 -4.91 -12.55 3.37
N GLY A 315 -4.56 -13.41 4.34
CA GLY A 315 -4.05 -14.77 4.09
C GLY A 315 -2.57 -14.82 3.68
N ILE A 316 -1.87 -13.68 3.58
CA ILE A 316 -0.44 -13.61 3.25
C ILE A 316 0.37 -13.83 4.53
N CYS A 317 0.78 -15.08 4.75
CA CYS A 317 1.43 -15.52 5.98
C CYS A 317 2.83 -16.05 5.69
N GLU A 318 3.79 -15.63 6.49
CA GLU A 318 5.16 -16.13 6.44
C GLU A 318 5.23 -17.61 6.82
N LYS A 319 6.18 -18.36 6.24
CA LYS A 319 6.32 -19.81 6.46
C LYS A 319 6.37 -20.22 7.95
N HIS A 320 6.99 -19.39 8.81
CA HIS A 320 7.19 -19.70 10.23
C HIS A 320 6.07 -19.16 11.15
N LEU A 321 5.06 -18.49 10.58
CA LEU A 321 4.00 -17.87 11.35
C LEU A 321 2.93 -18.92 11.71
N ASP A 322 2.82 -19.28 12.99
CA ASP A 322 1.77 -20.20 13.44
C ASP A 322 0.41 -19.47 13.48
N ARG A 323 -0.46 -19.78 12.51
CA ARG A 323 -1.80 -19.20 12.37
C ARG A 323 -2.67 -19.39 13.61
N LYS A 324 -2.45 -20.46 14.39
CA LYS A 324 -3.22 -20.75 15.61
C LYS A 324 -2.80 -19.87 16.79
N LYS A 325 -1.60 -19.28 16.75
CA LYS A 325 -1.02 -18.45 17.82
C LYS A 325 -1.01 -16.96 17.50
N LEU A 326 -1.63 -16.53 16.40
CA LEU A 326 -1.66 -15.12 16.01
C LEU A 326 -2.39 -14.28 17.04
N LYS A 327 -1.80 -13.14 17.39
CA LYS A 327 -2.50 -12.14 18.19
C LYS A 327 -3.65 -11.60 17.35
N LYS A 328 -4.87 -11.71 17.90
CA LYS A 328 -6.09 -11.19 17.27
C LYS A 328 -6.12 -9.67 17.36
N GLU A 329 -5.33 -8.99 16.53
CA GLU A 329 -5.50 -7.56 16.29
C GLU A 329 -6.71 -7.35 15.37
N ARG A 330 -7.77 -6.79 15.95
CA ARG A 330 -9.01 -6.52 15.22
C ARG A 330 -8.77 -5.47 14.14
N MET A 331 -9.27 -5.78 12.95
CA MET A 331 -9.43 -4.81 11.87
C MET A 331 -10.67 -3.96 12.11
N LEU A 332 -10.54 -2.67 11.86
CA LEU A 332 -11.67 -1.75 11.74
C LEU A 332 -11.90 -1.46 10.26
N PRO A 333 -13.06 -1.83 9.70
CA PRO A 333 -13.42 -1.40 8.35
C PRO A 333 -13.66 0.10 8.36
N VAL A 334 -13.11 0.78 7.36
CA VAL A 334 -13.29 2.23 7.14
C VAL A 334 -14.12 2.52 5.90
N TYR A 335 -14.36 1.50 5.08
CA TYR A 335 -15.40 1.41 4.07
C TYR A 335 -15.76 -0.06 3.84
#